data_AF-A0A853IJN3-F1
#
_entry.id   AF-A0A853IJN3-F1
#
_cell.length_a   1.000
_cell.length_b   1.000
_cell.length_c   1.000
_cell.angle_alpha   90.00
_cell.angle_beta   90.00
_cell.angle_gamma   90.00
#
_symmetry.space_group_name_H-M   'P 1'
#
loop_
_entity.id
_entity.type
_entity.pdbx_description
1 polymer ?
#
loop_
_entity_poly.entity_id
_entity_poly.type
_entity_poly.pdbx_seq_one_letter_code
_entity_poly.pdbx_strand_id
1 'polypeptide(L)'
;MEFAGYLFLPSLSIEQANAEANMYIAGFPALTAFTGFGHWLELNWLKDVASQHELETLQIRGVSIIGHQLSLIPGQSKCPPALHGKAPTKPKSMNPPIVQELKVDLRLSLVLSVWMDEDEEPCEVDSAIKEQLAQLNGLLVKTPLAGGRVIKHGHIAWCNSSQKLTEQLKKIGNGWLLCNRKELLMPEDDGDEQDSLDRLLDVLALNKNDDGQYTRNQPGWIIPTAIGYRLIESPKNRTGTRQPLPHAYAEPVTSVAQWRYLSSHSKNNLDLKNMQAIWQHTYDANNRLLTVDTTE
;
A
#
# COMPACT_ATOMS: atom_id res chain seq x y z
N MET A 1 -23.55 4.05 -2.49
CA MET A 1 -22.26 4.32 -3.17
C MET A 1 -22.05 3.33 -4.30
N GLU A 2 -21.85 3.87 -5.49
CA GLU A 2 -21.63 3.13 -6.74
C GLU A 2 -20.16 3.24 -7.19
N PHE A 3 -19.71 2.27 -7.98
CA PHE A 3 -18.37 2.28 -8.56
C PHE A 3 -18.29 3.25 -9.74
N ALA A 4 -17.44 4.28 -9.65
CA ALA A 4 -17.28 5.28 -10.71
C ALA A 4 -16.21 4.88 -11.73
N GLY A 5 -15.07 4.34 -11.27
CA GLY A 5 -13.97 3.99 -12.16
C GLY A 5 -12.63 3.79 -11.45
N TYR A 6 -11.58 3.63 -12.25
CA TYR A 6 -10.21 3.45 -11.79
C TYR A 6 -9.34 4.64 -12.16
N LEU A 7 -8.64 5.19 -11.17
CA LEU A 7 -7.54 6.12 -11.38
C LEU A 7 -6.23 5.33 -11.47
N PHE A 8 -5.58 5.37 -12.62
CA PHE A 8 -4.35 4.63 -12.87
C PHE A 8 -3.12 5.53 -12.84
N LEU A 9 -2.16 5.21 -11.96
CA LEU A 9 -0.87 5.88 -11.79
C LEU A 9 0.26 4.97 -12.27
N PRO A 10 0.68 5.03 -13.55
CA PRO A 10 1.70 4.13 -14.08
C PRO A 10 3.12 4.52 -13.68
N SER A 11 4.00 3.53 -13.54
CA SER A 11 5.47 3.68 -13.48
C SER A 11 5.96 4.78 -12.50
N LEU A 12 5.37 4.86 -11.32
CA LEU A 12 5.87 5.65 -10.20
C LEU A 12 7.26 5.15 -9.82
N SER A 13 8.25 6.05 -9.90
CA SER A 13 9.61 5.82 -9.44
C SER A 13 9.79 6.54 -8.12
N ILE A 14 10.01 5.78 -7.06
CA ILE A 14 10.10 6.27 -5.69
C ILE A 14 11.51 5.95 -5.21
N GLU A 15 12.25 6.96 -4.78
CA GLU A 15 13.57 6.80 -4.17
C GLU A 15 13.45 6.84 -2.66
N GLN A 16 14.29 6.08 -1.97
CA GLN A 16 14.49 6.17 -0.52
C GLN A 16 13.19 5.91 0.29
N ALA A 17 12.31 5.04 -0.21
CA ALA A 17 11.14 4.60 0.53
C ALA A 17 11.56 3.73 1.73
N ASN A 18 10.70 3.67 2.74
CA ASN A 18 10.95 2.84 3.91
C ASN A 18 10.85 1.35 3.54
N ALA A 19 11.94 0.60 3.75
CA ALA A 19 11.96 -0.84 3.52
C ALA A 19 11.57 -1.65 4.77
N GLU A 20 11.59 -1.02 5.96
CA GLU A 20 11.18 -1.67 7.21
C GLU A 20 9.66 -1.54 7.36
N ALA A 21 8.94 -2.52 6.82
CA ALA A 21 7.48 -2.52 6.85
C ALA A 21 6.95 -2.67 8.28
N ASN A 22 7.59 -3.52 9.08
CA ASN A 22 7.42 -3.63 10.52
C ASN A 22 8.68 -4.25 11.15
N MET A 23 8.64 -4.57 12.44
CA MET A 23 9.80 -5.13 13.17
C MET A 23 10.27 -6.50 12.68
N TYR A 24 9.47 -7.21 11.89
CA TYR A 24 9.77 -8.56 11.39
C TYR A 24 10.11 -8.59 9.89
N ILE A 25 9.70 -7.56 9.14
CA ILE A 25 9.72 -7.57 7.67
C ILE A 25 10.54 -6.38 7.14
N ALA A 26 11.60 -6.72 6.43
CA ALA A 26 12.39 -5.80 5.62
C ALA A 26 12.24 -6.14 4.12
N GLY A 27 11.96 -5.15 3.29
CA GLY A 27 11.82 -5.31 1.83
C GLY A 27 10.79 -4.36 1.24
N PHE A 28 9.62 -4.91 0.88
CA PHE A 28 8.52 -4.10 0.33
C PHE A 28 7.84 -3.30 1.46
N PRO A 29 7.48 -2.01 1.26
CA PRO A 29 6.87 -1.20 2.31
C PRO A 29 5.50 -1.73 2.78
N ALA A 30 5.09 -1.34 3.99
CA ALA A 30 3.79 -1.70 4.56
C ALA A 30 2.61 -1.26 3.67
N LEU A 31 1.57 -2.11 3.56
CA LEU A 31 0.41 -1.84 2.70
C LEU A 31 -0.38 -0.60 3.14
N THR A 32 -0.37 -0.31 4.44
CA THR A 32 -0.96 0.89 5.02
C THR A 32 -0.40 2.19 4.43
N ALA A 33 0.83 2.18 3.91
CA ALA A 33 1.41 3.35 3.26
C ALA A 33 0.74 3.65 1.90
N PHE A 34 0.30 2.62 1.18
CA PHE A 34 -0.33 2.75 -0.14
C PHE A 34 -1.80 3.10 -0.02
N THR A 35 -2.53 2.44 0.90
CA THR A 35 -3.93 2.80 1.16
C THR A 35 -4.03 4.17 1.83
N GLY A 36 -3.09 4.51 2.73
CA GLY A 36 -2.98 5.85 3.30
C GLY A 36 -2.65 6.93 2.27
N PHE A 37 -1.87 6.58 1.24
CA PHE A 37 -1.66 7.46 0.08
C PHE A 37 -2.94 7.64 -0.75
N GLY A 38 -3.73 6.57 -0.95
CA GLY A 38 -5.05 6.67 -1.57
C GLY A 38 -5.99 7.59 -0.78
N HIS A 39 -6.05 7.44 0.54
CA HIS A 39 -6.84 8.32 1.40
C HIS A 39 -6.32 9.78 1.37
N TRP A 40 -5.01 9.97 1.31
CA TRP A 40 -4.44 11.31 1.14
C TRP A 40 -4.86 11.96 -0.18
N LEU A 41 -4.87 11.22 -1.29
CA LEU A 41 -5.36 11.69 -2.59
C LEU A 41 -6.85 12.04 -2.54
N GLU A 42 -7.63 11.26 -1.81
CA GLU A 42 -9.05 11.56 -1.58
C GLU A 42 -9.20 12.92 -0.92
N LEU A 43 -8.49 13.16 0.19
CA LEU A 43 -8.60 14.39 0.97
C LEU A 43 -8.05 15.64 0.27
N ASN A 44 -6.98 15.53 -0.51
CA ASN A 44 -6.22 16.68 -1.02
C ASN A 44 -6.45 16.96 -2.51
N TRP A 45 -7.12 16.06 -3.23
CA TRP A 45 -7.39 16.22 -4.65
C TRP A 45 -8.83 15.88 -4.96
N LEU A 46 -9.29 14.66 -4.62
CA LEU A 46 -10.63 14.21 -5.05
C LEU A 46 -11.76 15.05 -4.45
N LYS A 47 -11.63 15.47 -3.18
CA LYS A 47 -12.58 16.40 -2.56
C LYS A 47 -12.61 17.79 -3.23
N ASP A 48 -11.46 18.27 -3.69
CA ASP A 48 -11.40 19.53 -4.43
C ASP A 48 -12.06 19.38 -5.81
N VAL A 49 -11.88 18.24 -6.48
CA VAL A 49 -12.58 17.90 -7.72
C VAL A 49 -14.09 17.89 -7.49
N ALA A 50 -14.56 17.17 -6.46
CA ALA A 50 -15.98 17.11 -6.13
C ALA A 50 -16.57 18.50 -5.88
N SER A 51 -15.90 19.32 -5.06
CA SER A 51 -16.35 20.68 -4.76
C SER A 51 -16.36 21.63 -5.95
N GLN A 52 -15.45 21.48 -6.91
CA GLN A 52 -15.41 22.35 -8.11
C GLN A 52 -16.49 22.01 -9.13
N HIS A 53 -16.96 20.77 -9.13
CA HIS A 53 -17.93 20.24 -10.09
C HIS A 53 -19.31 20.02 -9.45
N GLU A 54 -19.54 20.54 -8.24
CA GLU A 54 -20.80 20.41 -7.49
C GLU A 54 -21.25 18.96 -7.26
N LEU A 55 -20.29 18.03 -7.25
CA LEU A 55 -20.53 16.62 -6.94
C LEU A 55 -20.57 16.42 -5.42
N GLU A 56 -21.33 15.43 -4.97
CA GLU A 56 -21.41 15.00 -3.59
C GLU A 56 -20.12 14.28 -3.14
N THR A 57 -20.23 13.08 -2.55
CA THR A 57 -19.09 12.41 -1.92
C THR A 57 -18.41 11.45 -2.88
N LEU A 58 -17.26 11.88 -3.41
CA LEU A 58 -16.31 10.99 -4.08
C LEU A 58 -15.31 10.38 -3.09
N GLN A 59 -15.05 9.08 -3.21
CA GLN A 59 -14.19 8.34 -2.28
C GLN A 59 -13.22 7.40 -2.99
N ILE A 60 -12.04 7.21 -2.39
CA ILE A 60 -11.07 6.20 -2.82
C ILE A 60 -11.13 5.02 -1.86
N ARG A 61 -11.77 3.93 -2.26
CA ARG A 61 -11.99 2.78 -1.38
C ARG A 61 -10.83 1.80 -1.35
N GLY A 62 -10.08 1.69 -2.44
CA GLY A 62 -9.06 0.66 -2.54
C GLY A 62 -7.94 0.96 -3.52
N VAL A 63 -6.79 0.35 -3.26
CA VAL A 63 -5.55 0.52 -4.01
C VAL A 63 -5.02 -0.84 -4.43
N SER A 64 -4.77 -1.02 -5.72
CA SER A 64 -4.02 -2.17 -6.24
C SER A 64 -2.60 -1.78 -6.58
N ILE A 65 -1.66 -2.67 -6.27
CA ILE A 65 -0.23 -2.41 -6.37
C ILE A 65 0.37 -3.34 -7.41
N ILE A 66 1.07 -2.74 -8.38
CA ILE A 66 1.80 -3.46 -9.42
C ILE A 66 3.29 -3.15 -9.26
N GLY A 67 4.07 -4.13 -8.84
CA GLY A 67 5.52 -4.03 -8.74
C GLY A 67 6.21 -4.25 -10.09
N HIS A 68 7.11 -3.36 -10.48
CA HIS A 68 7.96 -3.53 -11.65
C HIS A 68 9.41 -3.81 -11.25
N GLN A 69 9.91 -3.08 -10.26
CA GLN A 69 11.28 -3.20 -9.78
C GLN A 69 11.34 -2.82 -8.30
N LEU A 70 12.14 -3.56 -7.54
CA LEU A 70 12.46 -3.28 -6.16
C LEU A 70 13.98 -3.41 -6.00
N SER A 71 14.63 -2.36 -5.49
CA SER A 71 16.07 -2.36 -5.20
C SER A 71 16.29 -1.95 -3.75
N LEU A 72 16.62 -2.93 -2.91
CA LEU A 72 16.91 -2.69 -1.50
C LEU A 72 18.27 -1.98 -1.38
N ILE A 73 18.30 -0.91 -0.57
CA ILE A 73 19.51 -0.20 -0.19
C ILE A 73 19.86 -0.62 1.23
N PRO A 74 20.87 -1.50 1.42
CA PRO A 74 21.22 -1.98 2.74
C PRO A 74 21.90 -0.89 3.57
N GLY A 75 21.48 -0.74 4.83
CA GLY A 75 22.29 -0.11 5.87
C GLY A 75 22.61 1.37 5.68
N GLN A 76 21.58 2.22 5.57
CA GLN A 76 21.80 3.66 5.64
C GLN A 76 21.68 4.14 7.10
N SER A 77 22.81 4.49 7.71
CA SER A 77 22.80 5.19 8.99
C SER A 77 22.28 6.60 8.79
N LYS A 78 21.15 6.93 9.40
CA LYS A 78 20.72 8.32 9.50
C LYS A 78 21.40 8.96 10.69
N CYS A 79 22.09 10.05 10.45
CA CYS A 79 22.47 11.00 11.47
C CYS A 79 21.43 12.14 11.40
N PRO A 80 20.43 12.21 12.31
CA PRO A 80 19.41 13.25 12.23
C PRO A 80 20.06 14.65 12.20
N PRO A 81 19.82 15.47 11.18
CA PRO A 81 20.34 16.84 11.11
C PRO A 81 19.80 17.77 12.22
N ALA A 82 18.84 17.30 13.03
CA ALA A 82 18.33 17.98 14.21
C ALA A 82 19.38 18.19 15.32
N LEU A 83 20.60 17.65 15.19
CA LEU A 83 21.77 18.01 16.01
C LEU A 83 22.72 19.00 15.32
N HIS A 84 22.43 19.45 14.10
CA HIS A 84 23.26 20.39 13.34
C HIS A 84 22.58 21.76 13.16
N GLY A 85 21.34 21.91 13.63
CA GLY A 85 20.64 23.19 13.76
C GLY A 85 20.89 23.83 15.12
N LYS A 86 21.44 25.05 15.13
CA LYS A 86 21.71 25.89 16.29
C LYS A 86 20.50 26.04 17.23
N ALA A 87 20.43 25.25 18.30
CA ALA A 87 19.77 25.69 19.53
C ALA A 87 20.82 26.42 20.40
N PRO A 88 20.59 27.68 20.80
CA PRO A 88 21.56 28.43 21.58
C PRO A 88 21.63 27.84 22.99
N THR A 89 22.84 27.73 23.54
CA THR A 89 23.13 27.55 24.98
C THR A 89 23.00 26.15 25.62
N LYS A 90 23.45 25.06 24.99
CA LYS A 90 23.89 23.82 25.70
C LYS A 90 24.86 22.97 24.85
N PRO A 91 25.69 22.11 25.48
CA PRO A 91 27.10 21.94 25.13
C PRO A 91 27.34 21.24 23.78
N LYS A 92 28.36 21.76 23.07
CA LYS A 92 28.99 21.15 21.90
C LYS A 92 29.42 19.72 22.23
N SER A 93 29.24 18.80 21.28
CA SER A 93 29.67 17.39 21.33
C SER A 93 28.71 16.42 22.03
N MET A 94 27.62 16.10 21.35
CA MET A 94 27.06 14.76 21.43
C MET A 94 26.81 14.31 20.00
N ASN A 95 27.59 13.33 19.52
CA ASN A 95 27.31 12.69 18.24
C ASN A 95 25.87 12.15 18.30
N PRO A 96 25.04 12.38 17.26
CA PRO A 96 23.72 11.76 17.22
C PRO A 96 23.84 10.25 17.44
N PRO A 97 22.90 9.62 18.16
CA PRO A 97 22.83 8.17 18.12
C PRO A 97 22.62 7.75 16.66
N ILE A 98 23.37 6.73 16.25
CA ILE A 98 23.22 6.11 14.94
C ILE A 98 21.87 5.39 14.94
N VAL A 99 20.97 5.84 14.07
CA VAL A 99 19.70 5.14 13.81
C VAL A 99 19.83 4.48 12.44
N GLN A 100 19.76 3.15 12.43
CA GLN A 100 19.73 2.39 11.19
C GLN A 100 18.34 2.50 10.57
N GLU A 101 18.28 2.82 9.28
CA GLU A 101 17.05 2.74 8.49
C GLU A 101 17.36 1.88 7.25
N LEU A 102 16.48 0.92 6.92
CA LEU A 102 16.54 0.25 5.62
C LEU A 102 15.70 1.02 4.60
N LYS A 103 16.28 1.26 3.43
CA LYS A 103 15.64 2.01 2.36
C LYS A 103 15.48 1.16 1.12
N VAL A 104 14.50 1.51 0.29
CA VAL A 104 14.21 0.81 -0.95
C VAL A 104 13.88 1.81 -2.04
N ASP A 105 14.46 1.59 -3.22
CA ASP A 105 14.05 2.27 -4.45
C ASP A 105 13.05 1.38 -5.18
N LEU A 106 11.90 1.95 -5.53
CA LEU A 106 10.76 1.24 -6.08
C LEU A 106 10.39 1.80 -7.45
N ARG A 107 10.06 0.90 -8.36
CA ARG A 107 9.25 1.22 -9.54
C ARG A 107 7.97 0.41 -9.47
N LEU A 108 6.84 1.10 -9.35
CA LEU A 108 5.52 0.49 -9.22
C LEU A 108 4.45 1.26 -9.99
N SER A 109 3.31 0.64 -10.24
CA SER A 109 2.10 1.30 -10.71
C SER A 109 0.99 1.09 -9.70
N LEU A 110 0.15 2.11 -9.49
CA LEU A 110 -1.01 2.04 -8.59
C LEU A 110 -2.30 2.14 -9.40
N VAL A 111 -3.30 1.36 -9.01
CA VAL A 111 -4.68 1.50 -9.50
C VAL A 111 -5.54 1.84 -8.30
N LEU A 112 -6.21 2.99 -8.30
CA LEU A 112 -7.09 3.41 -7.22
C LEU A 112 -8.53 3.27 -7.67
N SER A 113 -9.35 2.58 -6.88
CA SER A 113 -10.79 2.44 -7.13
C SER A 113 -11.54 3.63 -6.56
N VAL A 114 -12.23 4.36 -7.43
CA VAL A 114 -13.01 5.56 -7.10
C VAL A 114 -14.48 5.20 -7.10
N TRP A 115 -15.16 5.64 -6.05
CA TRP A 115 -16.58 5.42 -5.81
C TRP A 115 -17.28 6.77 -5.67
N MET A 116 -18.55 6.82 -6.04
CA MET A 116 -19.41 7.98 -6.01
C MET A 116 -20.72 7.65 -5.28
N ASP A 117 -21.51 8.66 -4.95
CA ASP A 117 -22.86 8.44 -4.43
C ASP A 117 -23.82 7.93 -5.50
N GLU A 118 -24.93 7.32 -5.08
CA GLU A 118 -25.90 6.67 -5.98
C GLU A 118 -26.71 7.67 -6.81
N ASP A 119 -26.78 8.92 -6.36
CA ASP A 119 -27.52 9.98 -7.04
C ASP A 119 -26.70 10.66 -8.16
N GLU A 120 -25.41 10.33 -8.27
CA GLU A 120 -24.47 10.95 -9.22
C GLU A 120 -24.43 10.22 -10.58
N GLU A 121 -24.39 10.99 -11.67
CA GLU A 121 -24.23 10.38 -12.99
C GLU A 121 -22.76 10.03 -13.28
N PRO A 122 -22.43 8.78 -13.70
CA PRO A 122 -21.06 8.38 -14.00
C PRO A 122 -20.39 9.26 -15.06
N CYS A 123 -21.17 9.89 -15.95
CA CYS A 123 -20.67 10.72 -17.03
C CYS A 123 -20.10 12.06 -16.53
N GLU A 124 -20.68 12.65 -15.48
CA GLU A 124 -20.27 13.91 -14.89
C GLU A 124 -18.95 13.75 -14.11
N VAL A 125 -18.86 12.69 -13.31
CA VAL A 125 -17.65 12.28 -12.60
C VAL A 125 -16.50 12.02 -13.60
N ASP A 126 -16.82 11.38 -14.72
CA ASP A 126 -15.88 11.11 -15.81
C ASP A 126 -15.26 12.38 -16.40
N SER A 127 -16.07 13.41 -16.63
CA SER A 127 -15.59 14.71 -17.12
C SER A 127 -14.77 15.44 -16.06
N ALA A 128 -15.28 15.53 -14.84
CA ALA A 128 -14.65 16.23 -13.72
C ALA A 128 -13.23 15.69 -13.45
N ILE A 129 -13.09 14.37 -13.36
CA ILE A 129 -11.78 13.75 -13.12
C ILE A 129 -10.82 14.02 -14.28
N LYS A 130 -11.27 13.91 -15.54
CA LYS A 130 -10.41 14.11 -16.72
C LYS A 130 -9.84 15.52 -16.79
N GLU A 131 -10.65 16.54 -16.48
CA GLU A 131 -10.22 17.94 -16.45
C GLU A 131 -9.13 18.18 -15.40
N GLN A 132 -9.22 17.50 -14.25
CA GLN A 132 -8.34 17.71 -13.10
C GLN A 132 -7.11 16.79 -13.07
N LEU A 133 -6.93 15.90 -14.06
CA LEU A 133 -5.74 15.04 -14.17
C LEU A 133 -4.44 15.84 -14.28
N ALA A 134 -4.48 17.01 -14.93
CA ALA A 134 -3.31 17.87 -15.07
C ALA A 134 -2.83 18.42 -13.71
N GLN A 135 -3.76 18.79 -12.83
CA GLN A 135 -3.45 19.24 -11.47
C GLN A 135 -2.81 18.12 -10.65
N LEU A 136 -3.36 16.90 -10.76
CA LEU A 136 -2.85 15.72 -10.05
C LEU A 136 -1.39 15.42 -10.40
N ASN A 137 -0.99 15.57 -11.67
CA ASN A 137 0.42 15.39 -12.09
C ASN A 137 1.38 16.26 -11.28
N GLY A 138 1.04 17.54 -11.06
CA GLY A 138 1.87 18.47 -10.29
C GLY A 138 1.91 18.14 -8.79
N LEU A 139 0.85 17.51 -8.27
CA LEU A 139 0.70 17.13 -6.88
C LEU A 139 1.51 15.86 -6.53
N LEU A 140 1.52 14.86 -7.42
CA LEU A 140 2.21 13.58 -7.20
C LEU A 140 3.70 13.74 -6.94
N VAL A 141 4.39 14.60 -7.71
CA VAL A 141 5.84 14.81 -7.57
C VAL A 141 6.23 15.40 -6.22
N LYS A 142 5.31 16.14 -5.58
CA LYS A 142 5.55 16.79 -4.27
C LYS A 142 5.22 15.88 -3.10
N THR A 143 4.60 14.74 -3.34
CA THR A 143 4.01 13.92 -2.29
C THR A 143 4.90 12.72 -2.00
N PRO A 144 5.33 12.54 -0.75
CA PRO A 144 6.08 11.35 -0.38
C PRO A 144 5.16 10.12 -0.36
N LEU A 145 5.68 8.98 -0.80
CA LEU A 145 5.00 7.68 -0.76
C LEU A 145 5.86 6.70 0.02
N ALA A 146 5.27 6.08 1.05
CA ALA A 146 6.00 5.21 2.00
C ALA A 146 7.26 5.86 2.60
N GLY A 147 7.23 7.18 2.81
CA GLY A 147 8.37 7.96 3.30
C GLY A 147 9.46 8.26 2.25
N GLY A 148 9.33 7.73 1.03
CA GLY A 148 10.22 8.00 -0.09
C GLY A 148 9.73 9.15 -0.96
N ARG A 149 10.59 9.63 -1.86
CA ARG A 149 10.29 10.74 -2.77
C ARG A 149 9.90 10.22 -4.14
N VAL A 150 8.76 10.67 -4.68
CA VAL A 150 8.35 10.38 -6.06
C VAL A 150 9.19 11.23 -7.02
N ILE A 151 9.98 10.59 -7.88
CA ILE A 151 10.90 11.25 -8.82
C ILE A 151 10.23 11.48 -10.17
N LYS A 152 9.53 10.45 -10.64
CA LYS A 152 8.86 10.43 -11.94
C LYS A 152 7.66 9.50 -11.86
N HIS A 153 6.70 9.75 -12.72
CA HIS A 153 5.56 8.90 -12.96
C HIS A 153 5.27 8.88 -14.47
N GLY A 154 4.58 7.85 -14.93
CA GLY A 154 4.03 7.80 -16.28
C GLY A 154 2.78 8.67 -16.42
N HIS A 155 2.16 8.62 -17.59
CA HIS A 155 0.94 9.37 -17.88
C HIS A 155 -0.25 8.82 -17.07
N ILE A 156 -0.76 9.62 -16.13
CA ILE A 156 -1.95 9.26 -15.34
C ILE A 156 -3.14 9.04 -16.27
N ALA A 157 -3.91 8.00 -16.03
CA ALA A 157 -5.10 7.71 -16.84
C ALA A 157 -6.32 7.49 -15.95
N TRP A 158 -7.43 8.10 -16.34
CA TRP A 158 -8.75 7.75 -15.82
C TRP A 158 -9.36 6.63 -16.66
N CYS A 159 -9.84 5.58 -16.00
CA CYS A 159 -10.41 4.39 -16.61
C CYS A 159 -11.80 4.12 -16.02
N ASN A 160 -12.84 4.62 -16.68
CA ASN A 160 -14.24 4.43 -16.28
C ASN A 160 -14.76 2.97 -16.43
N SER A 161 -13.92 2.05 -16.88
CA SER A 161 -14.28 0.63 -17.01
C SER A 161 -13.06 -0.28 -16.87
N SER A 162 -13.28 -1.52 -16.47
CA SER A 162 -12.23 -2.56 -16.39
C SER A 162 -11.58 -2.85 -17.74
N GLN A 163 -12.30 -2.64 -18.85
CA GLN A 163 -11.76 -2.80 -20.20
C GLN A 163 -10.72 -1.73 -20.52
N LYS A 164 -11.03 -0.45 -20.25
CA LYS A 164 -10.06 0.65 -20.43
C LYS A 164 -8.86 0.49 -19.50
N LEU A 165 -9.08 0.04 -18.27
CA LEU A 165 -7.99 -0.28 -17.36
C LEU A 165 -7.10 -1.37 -17.95
N THR A 166 -7.67 -2.46 -18.46
CA THR A 166 -6.92 -3.54 -19.12
C THR A 166 -6.10 -3.03 -20.31
N GLU A 167 -6.64 -2.11 -21.11
CA GLU A 167 -5.89 -1.46 -22.20
C GLU A 167 -4.71 -0.62 -21.72
N GLN A 168 -4.87 0.14 -20.63
CA GLN A 168 -3.75 0.88 -20.03
C GLN A 168 -2.71 -0.07 -19.42
N LEU A 169 -3.17 -1.16 -18.81
CA LEU A 169 -2.30 -2.17 -18.22
C LEU A 169 -1.52 -2.97 -19.27
N LYS A 170 -2.00 -3.07 -20.52
CA LYS A 170 -1.23 -3.62 -21.63
C LYS A 170 -0.08 -2.71 -22.08
N LYS A 171 -0.16 -1.40 -21.78
CA LYS A 171 0.90 -0.44 -22.12
C LYS A 171 2.03 -0.44 -21.10
N ILE A 172 1.75 -0.76 -19.85
CA ILE A 172 2.81 -1.07 -18.89
C ILE A 172 3.35 -2.46 -19.26
N GLY A 173 4.67 -2.58 -19.38
CA GLY A 173 5.31 -3.85 -19.73
C GLY A 173 5.20 -4.88 -18.59
N ASN A 174 6.29 -5.59 -18.34
CA ASN A 174 6.30 -6.62 -17.30
C ASN A 174 6.03 -6.00 -15.91
N GLY A 175 5.14 -6.64 -15.14
CA GLY A 175 4.82 -6.24 -13.78
C GLY A 175 4.16 -7.38 -13.01
N TRP A 176 4.18 -7.26 -11.68
CA TRP A 176 3.67 -8.24 -10.75
C TRP A 176 2.57 -7.58 -9.92
N LEU A 177 1.36 -8.14 -9.94
CA LEU A 177 0.24 -7.68 -9.14
C LEU A 177 0.35 -8.27 -7.73
N LEU A 178 0.24 -7.43 -6.71
CA LEU A 178 0.24 -7.89 -5.32
C LEU A 178 -1.16 -8.33 -4.90
N CYS A 179 -1.31 -9.63 -4.67
CA CYS A 179 -2.59 -10.26 -4.31
C CYS A 179 -2.55 -10.73 -2.86
N ASN A 180 -3.67 -10.60 -2.16
CA ASN A 180 -3.83 -11.14 -0.80
C ASN A 180 -3.79 -12.67 -0.84
N ARG A 181 -3.21 -13.29 0.18
CA ARG A 181 -3.17 -14.74 0.38
C ARG A 181 -3.36 -15.12 1.86
N LYS A 182 -4.06 -14.28 2.64
CA LYS A 182 -4.27 -14.49 4.09
C LYS A 182 -4.87 -15.86 4.44
N GLU A 183 -5.59 -16.48 3.51
CA GLU A 183 -6.14 -17.82 3.66
C GLU A 183 -5.06 -18.90 3.90
N LEU A 184 -3.81 -18.66 3.47
CA LEU A 184 -2.68 -19.55 3.77
C LEU A 184 -2.26 -19.55 5.25
N LEU A 185 -2.79 -18.61 6.05
CA LEU A 185 -2.52 -18.52 7.49
C LEU A 185 -3.69 -19.05 8.33
N MET A 186 -4.77 -19.51 7.67
CA MET A 186 -5.92 -20.10 8.33
C MET A 186 -5.64 -21.59 8.60
N PRO A 187 -6.20 -22.17 9.67
CA PRO A 187 -6.11 -23.60 9.92
C PRO A 187 -6.71 -24.39 8.75
N GLU A 188 -6.04 -25.47 8.34
CA GLU A 188 -6.52 -26.32 7.25
C GLU A 188 -7.75 -27.14 7.67
N ASP A 189 -7.75 -27.64 8.91
CA ASP A 189 -8.81 -28.47 9.51
C ASP A 189 -8.96 -28.17 11.02
N ASP A 190 -10.08 -28.60 11.63
CA ASP A 190 -10.38 -28.41 13.07
C ASP A 190 -9.35 -29.05 14.03
N GLY A 191 -8.51 -29.97 13.52
CA GLY A 191 -7.45 -30.65 14.27
C GLY A 191 -6.06 -29.99 14.14
N ASP A 192 -5.96 -28.88 13.42
CA ASP A 192 -4.69 -28.19 13.19
C ASP A 192 -4.30 -27.31 14.39
N GLU A 193 -3.41 -27.83 15.22
CA GLU A 193 -2.91 -27.17 16.43
C GLU A 193 -1.81 -26.13 16.17
N GLN A 194 -1.35 -25.94 14.92
CA GLN A 194 -0.33 -24.93 14.63
C GLN A 194 -0.87 -23.53 14.94
N ASP A 195 0.01 -22.61 15.33
CA ASP A 195 -0.35 -21.20 15.43
C ASP A 195 -0.17 -20.48 14.07
N SER A 196 -0.63 -19.23 13.97
CA SER A 196 -0.57 -18.48 12.71
C SER A 196 0.84 -18.00 12.35
N LEU A 197 1.75 -17.91 13.33
CA LEU A 197 3.15 -17.57 13.11
C LEU A 197 3.92 -18.78 12.58
N ASP A 198 3.66 -19.98 13.09
CA ASP A 198 4.20 -21.24 12.58
C ASP A 198 3.80 -21.43 11.12
N ARG A 199 2.51 -21.26 10.79
CA ARG A 199 2.03 -21.30 9.40
C ARG A 199 2.72 -20.24 8.52
N LEU A 200 2.90 -19.02 9.02
CA LEU A 200 3.62 -17.98 8.30
C LEU A 200 5.06 -18.42 7.97
N LEU A 201 5.76 -19.02 8.92
CA LEU A 201 7.12 -19.52 8.71
C LEU A 201 7.13 -20.68 7.72
N ASP A 202 6.22 -21.64 7.84
CA ASP A 202 6.10 -22.80 6.96
C ASP A 202 5.80 -22.41 5.50
N VAL A 203 4.92 -21.43 5.30
CA VAL A 203 4.59 -20.89 3.97
C VAL A 203 5.80 -20.22 3.31
N LEU A 204 6.70 -19.63 4.11
CA LEU A 204 7.88 -18.92 3.62
C LEU A 204 9.13 -19.79 3.53
N ALA A 205 9.16 -20.92 4.23
CA ALA A 205 10.31 -21.80 4.34
C ALA A 205 10.73 -22.41 3.00
N LEU A 206 12.05 -22.56 2.83
CA LEU A 206 12.65 -23.38 1.79
C LEU A 206 13.05 -24.72 2.40
N ASN A 207 12.29 -25.75 2.10
CA ASN A 207 12.52 -27.10 2.61
C ASN A 207 13.48 -27.83 1.70
N LYS A 208 14.46 -28.52 2.30
CA LYS A 208 15.41 -29.35 1.57
C LYS A 208 14.85 -30.76 1.45
N ASN A 209 14.60 -31.21 0.23
CA ASN A 209 14.13 -32.56 -0.05
C ASN A 209 15.29 -33.58 0.08
N ASP A 210 14.95 -34.86 0.12
CA ASP A 210 15.91 -35.97 0.20
C ASP A 210 16.94 -35.94 -0.94
N ASP A 211 16.53 -35.47 -2.13
CA ASP A 211 17.39 -35.28 -3.31
C ASP A 211 18.33 -34.04 -3.20
N GLY A 212 18.29 -33.32 -2.08
CA GLY A 212 19.10 -32.14 -1.81
C GLY A 212 18.61 -30.83 -2.45
N GLN A 213 17.48 -30.87 -3.17
CA GLN A 213 16.85 -29.68 -3.77
C GLN A 213 16.04 -28.89 -2.73
N TYR A 214 16.05 -27.56 -2.84
CA TYR A 214 15.22 -26.70 -2.01
C TYR A 214 13.90 -26.38 -2.72
N THR A 215 12.77 -26.70 -2.09
CA THR A 215 11.43 -26.41 -2.59
C THR A 215 10.60 -25.69 -1.53
N ARG A 216 9.60 -24.91 -1.97
CA ARG A 216 8.59 -24.34 -1.07
C ARG A 216 7.37 -25.25 -1.03
N ASN A 217 6.70 -25.30 0.12
CA ASN A 217 5.43 -26.03 0.25
C ASN A 217 4.34 -25.39 -0.62
N GLN A 218 4.33 -24.06 -0.69
CA GLN A 218 3.35 -23.30 -1.45
C GLN A 218 3.95 -22.79 -2.77
N PRO A 219 3.29 -23.01 -3.92
CA PRO A 219 3.78 -22.56 -5.21
C PRO A 219 3.61 -21.04 -5.39
N GLY A 220 4.54 -20.45 -6.14
CA GLY A 220 4.52 -19.05 -6.54
C GLY A 220 5.30 -18.12 -5.59
N TRP A 221 5.24 -16.82 -5.88
CA TRP A 221 6.04 -15.82 -5.19
C TRP A 221 5.29 -15.24 -3.99
N ILE A 222 5.26 -16.00 -2.90
CA ILE A 222 4.67 -15.58 -1.63
C ILE A 222 5.70 -14.79 -0.82
N ILE A 223 5.24 -13.71 -0.20
CA ILE A 223 6.01 -12.80 0.65
C ILE A 223 5.24 -12.50 1.94
N PRO A 224 5.93 -12.27 3.07
CA PRO A 224 5.30 -11.66 4.23
C PRO A 224 4.99 -10.19 3.93
N THR A 225 3.93 -9.67 4.52
CA THR A 225 3.53 -8.27 4.35
C THR A 225 2.95 -7.69 5.64
N ALA A 226 3.25 -6.41 5.92
CA ALA A 226 2.65 -5.69 7.03
C ALA A 226 1.32 -5.08 6.57
N ILE A 227 0.23 -5.54 7.19
CA ILE A 227 -1.13 -5.17 6.77
C ILE A 227 -1.79 -4.16 7.70
N GLY A 228 -1.25 -3.88 8.88
CA GLY A 228 -1.87 -2.91 9.77
C GLY A 228 -1.43 -3.04 11.21
N TYR A 229 -2.36 -2.80 12.12
CA TYR A 229 -2.10 -2.67 13.54
C TYR A 229 -3.22 -3.28 14.38
N ARG A 230 -2.85 -3.87 15.52
CA ARG A 230 -3.77 -4.28 16.58
C ARG A 230 -3.63 -3.35 17.75
N LEU A 231 -4.72 -2.72 18.20
CA LEU A 231 -4.67 -1.83 19.36
C LEU A 231 -4.50 -2.65 20.64
N ILE A 232 -3.52 -2.27 21.43
CA ILE A 232 -3.23 -2.89 22.74
C ILE A 232 -4.24 -2.40 23.78
N GLU A 233 -4.81 -1.23 23.56
CA GLU A 233 -5.76 -0.56 24.45
C GLU A 233 -6.86 0.15 23.65
N SER A 234 -7.92 0.58 24.33
CA SER A 234 -8.95 1.42 23.71
C SER A 234 -8.43 2.85 23.47
N PRO A 235 -8.81 3.50 22.34
CA PRO A 235 -8.44 4.89 22.07
C PRO A 235 -8.90 5.86 23.16
N LYS A 236 -8.01 6.76 23.57
CA LYS A 236 -8.29 7.81 24.57
C LYS A 236 -7.54 9.10 24.28
N ASN A 237 -8.03 10.20 24.83
CA ASN A 237 -7.36 11.49 24.69
C ASN A 237 -6.04 11.50 25.46
N ARG A 238 -4.98 11.99 24.81
CA ARG A 238 -3.63 12.07 25.37
C ARG A 238 -2.98 13.39 25.01
N THR A 239 -2.08 13.86 25.87
CA THR A 239 -1.21 15.00 25.59
C THR A 239 -0.07 14.60 24.66
N GLY A 240 0.41 15.52 23.82
CA GLY A 240 1.55 15.28 22.93
C GLY A 240 1.23 14.45 21.69
N THR A 241 -0.05 14.28 21.34
CA THR A 241 -0.47 13.64 20.10
C THR A 241 -0.27 14.58 18.91
N ARG A 242 -0.10 14.00 17.71
CA ARG A 242 0.08 14.77 16.45
C ARG A 242 -1.15 15.60 16.08
N GLN A 243 -2.34 15.08 16.37
CA GLN A 243 -3.63 15.70 16.13
C GLN A 243 -4.51 15.53 17.38
N PRO A 244 -5.53 16.38 17.59
CA PRO A 244 -6.47 16.28 18.71
C PRO A 244 -7.50 15.15 18.48
N LEU A 245 -7.03 13.97 18.09
CA LEU A 245 -7.81 12.75 17.90
C LEU A 245 -7.51 11.73 19.01
N PRO A 246 -8.44 10.81 19.32
CA PRO A 246 -8.18 9.71 20.23
C PRO A 246 -6.94 8.91 19.83
N HIS A 247 -6.10 8.58 20.81
CA HIS A 247 -4.85 7.86 20.60
C HIS A 247 -4.89 6.50 21.32
N ALA A 248 -4.36 5.46 20.67
CA ALA A 248 -4.10 4.14 21.26
C ALA A 248 -2.68 3.67 20.90
N TYR A 249 -2.04 2.92 21.79
CA TYR A 249 -0.86 2.14 21.42
C TYR A 249 -1.27 0.89 20.64
N ALA A 250 -0.43 0.49 19.69
CA ALA A 250 -0.73 -0.62 18.80
C ALA A 250 0.55 -1.40 18.45
N GLU A 251 0.37 -2.68 18.12
CA GLU A 251 1.40 -3.56 17.58
C GLU A 251 1.13 -3.83 16.09
N PRO A 252 2.17 -4.08 15.28
CA PRO A 252 1.99 -4.36 13.87
C PRO A 252 1.33 -5.73 13.64
N VAL A 253 0.50 -5.82 12.61
CA VAL A 253 -0.11 -7.07 12.14
C VAL A 253 0.57 -7.48 10.83
N THR A 254 1.03 -8.72 10.80
CA THR A 254 1.66 -9.36 9.64
C THR A 254 0.68 -10.34 8.99
N SER A 255 0.71 -10.42 7.67
CA SER A 255 0.05 -11.46 6.87
C SER A 255 0.95 -11.87 5.71
N VAL A 256 0.42 -12.64 4.76
CA VAL A 256 1.10 -12.99 3.50
C VAL A 256 0.38 -12.43 2.29
N ALA A 257 1.16 -12.15 1.26
CA ALA A 257 0.69 -11.76 -0.06
C ALA A 257 1.50 -12.50 -1.13
N GLN A 258 0.99 -12.48 -2.36
CA GLN A 258 1.63 -13.11 -3.49
C GLN A 258 1.80 -12.13 -4.64
N TRP A 259 3.02 -12.08 -5.19
CA TRP A 259 3.27 -11.43 -6.48
C TRP A 259 2.82 -12.35 -7.61
N ARG A 260 1.75 -11.95 -8.32
CA ARG A 260 1.22 -12.66 -9.50
C ARG A 260 1.59 -11.92 -10.76
N TYR A 261 2.17 -12.63 -11.73
CA TYR A 261 2.63 -12.00 -12.96
C TYR A 261 1.47 -11.49 -13.82
N LEU A 262 1.50 -10.21 -14.22
CA LEU A 262 0.39 -9.56 -14.93
C LEU A 262 0.13 -10.14 -16.32
N SER A 263 1.15 -10.56 -17.07
CA SER A 263 0.94 -10.97 -18.47
C SER A 263 0.19 -12.30 -18.61
N SER A 264 0.15 -13.09 -17.54
CA SER A 264 -0.72 -14.29 -17.48
C SER A 264 -2.21 -13.95 -17.38
N HIS A 265 -2.56 -12.73 -16.94
CA HIS A 265 -3.95 -12.29 -16.69
C HIS A 265 -4.40 -11.17 -17.65
N SER A 266 -3.48 -10.36 -18.18
CA SER A 266 -3.74 -9.19 -19.04
C SER A 266 -4.37 -9.51 -20.41
N LYS A 267 -4.35 -10.78 -20.84
CA LYS A 267 -4.93 -11.20 -22.13
C LYS A 267 -6.46 -11.30 -22.10
N ASN A 268 -7.05 -11.64 -20.95
CA ASN A 268 -8.48 -11.91 -20.80
C ASN A 268 -9.03 -11.13 -19.60
N ASN A 269 -9.41 -9.86 -19.80
CA ASN A 269 -10.16 -9.01 -18.87
C ASN A 269 -9.70 -9.10 -17.39
N LEU A 270 -8.72 -8.28 -17.01
CA LEU A 270 -8.16 -8.34 -15.67
C LEU A 270 -9.22 -7.98 -14.62
N ASP A 271 -9.56 -8.96 -13.77
CA ASP A 271 -10.48 -8.77 -12.65
C ASP A 271 -9.68 -8.64 -11.35
N LEU A 272 -9.42 -7.39 -10.97
CA LEU A 272 -8.68 -7.06 -9.75
C LEU A 272 -9.39 -7.54 -8.48
N LYS A 273 -10.73 -7.65 -8.50
CA LYS A 273 -11.51 -8.11 -7.35
C LYS A 273 -11.34 -9.61 -7.18
N ASN A 274 -11.59 -10.39 -8.23
CA ASN A 274 -11.42 -11.85 -8.19
C ASN A 274 -9.98 -12.30 -7.92
N MET A 275 -9.00 -11.46 -8.27
CA MET A 275 -7.59 -11.70 -7.95
C MET A 275 -7.21 -11.29 -6.52
N GLN A 276 -8.15 -10.80 -5.70
CA GLN A 276 -7.89 -10.28 -4.36
C GLN A 276 -6.74 -9.27 -4.37
N ALA A 277 -6.82 -8.27 -5.25
CA ALA A 277 -5.74 -7.30 -5.45
C ALA A 277 -6.14 -5.85 -5.14
N ILE A 278 -7.39 -5.60 -4.73
CA ILE A 278 -7.86 -4.27 -4.31
C ILE A 278 -7.77 -4.18 -2.79
N TRP A 279 -6.69 -3.55 -2.30
CA TRP A 279 -6.42 -3.40 -0.88
C TRP A 279 -7.17 -2.20 -0.30
N GLN A 280 -7.93 -2.40 0.77
CA GLN A 280 -8.82 -1.42 1.40
C GLN A 280 -8.58 -1.40 2.91
N HIS A 281 -8.78 -0.24 3.54
CA HIS A 281 -8.75 -0.15 4.99
C HIS A 281 -9.95 -0.86 5.61
N THR A 282 -9.70 -1.70 6.61
CA THR A 282 -10.71 -2.40 7.40
C THR A 282 -10.49 -2.12 8.88
N TYR A 283 -11.60 -1.98 9.61
CA TYR A 283 -11.59 -1.81 11.06
C TYR A 283 -12.52 -2.82 11.70
N ASP A 284 -11.95 -3.71 12.50
CA ASP A 284 -12.69 -4.65 13.33
C ASP A 284 -12.60 -4.17 14.78
N ALA A 285 -13.70 -3.58 15.26
CA ALA A 285 -13.81 -3.06 16.61
C ALA A 285 -13.75 -4.17 17.69
N ASN A 286 -14.24 -5.37 17.40
CA ASN A 286 -14.29 -6.48 18.35
C ASN A 286 -12.88 -6.98 18.65
N ASN A 287 -12.08 -7.14 17.59
CA ASN A 287 -10.70 -7.61 17.72
C ASN A 287 -9.68 -6.47 17.88
N ARG A 288 -10.15 -5.21 17.81
CA ARG A 288 -9.35 -3.98 17.83
C ARG A 288 -8.28 -3.96 16.74
N LEU A 289 -8.66 -4.39 15.54
CA LEU A 289 -7.77 -4.50 14.37
C LEU A 289 -8.03 -3.35 13.41
N LEU A 290 -6.96 -2.66 13.02
CA LEU A 290 -6.92 -1.66 11.97
C LEU A 290 -6.02 -2.20 10.87
N THR A 291 -6.61 -2.84 9.87
CA THR A 291 -5.88 -3.59 8.85
C THR A 291 -6.16 -3.05 7.45
N VAL A 292 -5.39 -3.57 6.51
CA VAL A 292 -5.59 -3.42 5.08
C VAL A 292 -5.85 -4.82 4.56
N ASP A 293 -7.03 -5.00 3.97
CA ASP A 293 -7.52 -6.29 3.49
C ASP A 293 -8.14 -6.12 2.12
N THR A 294 -8.41 -7.22 1.44
CA THR A 294 -9.08 -7.20 0.14
C THR A 294 -10.53 -7.59 0.33
N THR A 295 -11.44 -6.86 -0.29
CA THR A 295 -12.88 -7.19 -0.28
C THR A 295 -13.12 -8.52 -0.97
N GLU A 296 -13.94 -9.36 -0.34
CA GLU A 296 -14.55 -10.55 -0.97
C GLU A 296 -15.56 -10.17 -2.07
#